data_AF-A0A329M5B8-F1
#
_entry.id   AF-A0A329M5B8-F1
#
_cell.length_a   1.000
_cell.length_b   1.000
_cell.length_c   1.000
_cell.angle_alpha   90.00
_cell.angle_beta   90.00
_cell.angle_gamma   90.00
#
_symmetry.space_group_name_H-M   'P 1'
#
loop_
_entity.id
_entity.type
_entity.pdbx_description
1 polymer ?
#
loop_
_entity_poly.entity_id
_entity_poly.type
_entity_poly.pdbx_seq_one_letter_code
_entity_poly.pdbx_strand_id
1 'polypeptide(L)'
;MTDEPQQSSGFWRRLSRRTKLIIVVDLFVLVIVLAATAMYLGDQWSDSSSETAASTSTTTSAPVSSMQTSYGLAWIVAACGGAMTLQDLPESPLPRAQDYAVCLAPGSGASMAIGVYDDSAALEADVEDMRIPHRYATRVDDANKHWLVLVEGDSAAPLQPLQRYDFRVR
;
A
#
# COMPACT_ATOMS: atom_id res chain seq x y z
N MET A 1 -41.29 51.99 26.88
CA MET A 1 -39.93 52.16 27.42
C MET A 1 -39.91 51.34 28.70
N THR A 2 -39.18 50.25 28.84
CA THR A 2 -37.88 49.82 28.28
C THR A 2 -37.79 48.33 28.63
N ASP A 3 -37.20 47.48 27.79
CA ASP A 3 -36.34 46.39 28.29
C ASP A 3 -35.47 45.80 27.18
N GLU A 4 -34.30 45.34 27.62
CA GLU A 4 -32.99 45.30 26.96
C GLU A 4 -32.84 44.34 25.76
N PRO A 5 -31.94 44.64 24.80
CA PRO A 5 -31.36 43.60 23.96
C PRO A 5 -30.30 42.83 24.78
N GLN A 6 -30.64 41.58 25.06
CA GLN A 6 -29.81 40.54 25.67
C GLN A 6 -28.36 40.59 25.16
N GLN A 7 -27.49 41.09 26.04
CA GLN A 7 -26.07 41.25 25.80
C GLN A 7 -25.42 39.85 25.77
N SER A 8 -25.27 39.25 24.58
CA SER A 8 -24.42 38.07 24.45
C SER A 8 -22.97 38.51 24.66
N SER A 9 -22.42 38.17 25.82
CA SER A 9 -21.04 38.43 26.22
C SER A 9 -20.10 37.61 25.32
N GLY A 10 -19.87 38.12 24.11
CA GLY A 10 -19.23 37.37 23.03
C GLY A 10 -17.73 37.28 23.20
N PHE A 11 -17.25 36.11 23.65
CA PHE A 11 -15.87 35.61 23.52
C PHE A 11 -15.21 36.03 22.18
N TRP A 12 -16.01 36.02 21.11
CA TRP A 12 -15.64 36.44 19.76
C TRP A 12 -15.18 37.90 19.60
N ARG A 13 -15.50 38.85 20.47
CA ARG A 13 -15.03 40.24 20.30
C ARG A 13 -13.62 40.50 20.82
N ARG A 14 -13.10 39.65 21.73
CA ARG A 14 -11.75 39.82 22.32
C ARG A 14 -10.62 39.18 21.50
N LEU A 15 -10.96 38.36 20.51
CA LEU A 15 -9.97 37.65 19.71
C LEU A 15 -9.50 38.50 18.52
N SER A 16 -8.17 38.55 18.33
CA SER A 16 -7.54 39.17 17.15
C SER A 16 -8.05 38.49 15.86
N ARG A 17 -8.10 39.23 14.75
CA ARG A 17 -8.53 38.70 13.43
C ARG A 17 -7.76 37.42 13.04
N ARG A 18 -6.49 37.33 13.42
CA ARG A 18 -5.65 36.14 13.17
C ARG A 18 -6.08 34.94 14.01
N THR A 19 -6.41 35.13 15.28
CA THR A 19 -6.84 34.05 16.18
C THR A 19 -8.21 33.51 15.78
N LYS A 20 -9.11 34.38 15.28
CA LYS A 20 -10.39 33.94 14.71
C LYS A 20 -10.20 33.05 13.48
N LEU A 21 -9.27 33.42 12.60
CA LEU A 21 -8.95 32.64 11.42
C LEU A 21 -8.43 31.26 11.79
N ILE A 22 -7.51 31.18 12.77
CA ILE A 22 -6.98 29.91 13.25
C ILE A 22 -8.09 29.03 13.83
N ILE A 23 -8.97 29.59 14.67
CA ILE A 23 -10.09 28.83 15.26
C ILE A 23 -11.04 28.32 14.17
N VAL A 24 -11.35 29.13 13.16
CA VAL A 24 -12.23 28.70 12.05
C VAL A 24 -11.58 27.60 11.22
N VAL A 25 -10.29 27.73 10.91
CA VAL A 25 -9.54 26.71 10.15
C VAL A 25 -9.45 25.41 10.95
N ASP A 26 -9.14 25.49 12.24
CA ASP A 26 -9.04 24.33 13.12
C ASP A 26 -10.39 23.61 13.24
N LEU A 27 -11.48 24.35 13.39
CA LEU A 27 -12.84 23.80 13.43
C LEU A 27 -13.22 23.16 12.09
N PHE A 28 -12.81 23.74 10.97
CA PHE A 28 -13.03 23.16 9.64
C PHE A 28 -12.24 21.86 9.44
N VAL A 29 -10.98 21.81 9.87
CA VAL A 29 -10.16 20.58 9.85
C VAL A 29 -10.80 19.51 10.73
N LEU A 30 -11.29 19.87 11.91
CA LEU A 30 -11.92 18.95 12.84
C LEU A 30 -13.23 18.37 12.26
N VAL A 31 -14.03 19.19 11.55
CA VAL A 31 -15.22 18.72 10.82
C VAL A 31 -14.85 17.75 9.69
N ILE A 32 -13.78 18.02 8.94
CA ILE A 32 -13.32 17.12 7.87
C ILE A 32 -12.87 15.78 8.47
N VAL A 33 -12.10 15.81 9.56
CA VAL A 33 -11.63 14.61 10.25
C VAL A 33 -12.83 13.80 10.77
N LEU A 34 -13.81 14.45 11.38
CA LEU A 34 -15.05 13.81 11.84
C LEU A 34 -15.86 13.20 10.69
N ALA A 35 -16.00 13.91 9.57
CA ALA A 35 -16.69 13.40 8.38
C ALA A 35 -15.96 12.18 7.78
N ALA A 36 -14.62 12.24 7.69
CA ALA A 36 -13.82 11.12 7.23
C ALA A 36 -13.95 9.90 8.15
N THR A 37 -13.92 10.10 9.48
CA THR A 37 -14.15 9.01 10.43
C THR A 37 -15.57 8.45 10.37
N ALA A 38 -16.59 9.30 10.18
CA ALA A 38 -17.97 8.86 10.05
C ALA A 38 -18.21 8.07 8.76
N MET A 39 -17.54 8.43 7.65
CA MET A 39 -17.55 7.62 6.43
C MET A 39 -16.83 6.28 6.63
N TYR A 40 -15.70 6.26 7.34
CA TYR A 40 -14.93 5.04 7.59
C TYR A 40 -15.62 4.07 8.57
N LEU A 41 -16.44 4.58 9.50
CA LEU A 41 -17.22 3.78 10.46
C LEU A 41 -18.66 3.48 9.96
N GLY A 42 -19.20 4.31 9.06
CA GLY A 42 -20.57 4.21 8.54
C GLY A 42 -20.78 3.09 7.52
N ASP A 43 -19.72 2.64 6.84
CA ASP A 43 -19.79 1.50 5.91
C ASP A 43 -19.97 0.13 6.61
N GLN A 44 -19.93 0.09 7.95
CA GLN A 44 -20.10 -1.15 8.72
C GLN A 44 -21.55 -1.49 9.10
N TRP A 45 -22.53 -0.61 8.85
CA TRP A 45 -23.94 -0.94 9.06
C TRP A 45 -24.85 -0.30 8.02
N SER A 46 -25.18 -1.06 6.99
CA SER A 46 -26.43 -0.93 6.26
C SER A 46 -26.98 -2.33 6.03
N ASP A 47 -27.65 -2.84 7.05
CA ASP A 47 -28.50 -4.01 6.94
C ASP A 47 -29.94 -3.54 7.23
N SER A 48 -30.77 -3.49 6.19
CA SER A 48 -32.23 -3.69 6.28
C SER A 48 -32.87 -3.74 4.88
N SER A 49 -33.10 -4.97 4.45
CA SER A 49 -34.30 -5.50 3.77
C SER A 49 -34.91 -4.76 2.57
N SER A 50 -34.79 -5.40 1.40
CA SER A 50 -35.92 -5.56 0.48
C SER A 50 -35.80 -6.91 -0.21
N GLU A 51 -36.74 -7.80 0.06
CA GLU A 51 -36.91 -9.06 -0.66
C GLU A 51 -37.17 -8.74 -2.14
N THR A 52 -36.21 -9.04 -2.99
CA THR A 52 -36.44 -9.22 -4.42
C THR A 52 -35.45 -10.26 -4.91
N ALA A 53 -35.98 -11.34 -5.47
CA ALA A 53 -35.21 -12.46 -6.00
C ALA A 53 -34.10 -11.96 -6.92
N ALA A 54 -32.85 -12.14 -6.50
CA ALA A 54 -31.69 -11.85 -7.32
C ALA A 54 -30.69 -12.99 -7.13
N SER A 55 -30.26 -13.55 -8.27
CA SER A 55 -29.26 -14.58 -8.38
C SER A 55 -28.11 -14.35 -7.41
N THR A 56 -27.71 -15.39 -6.69
CA THR A 56 -26.49 -15.45 -5.91
C THR A 56 -25.29 -15.23 -6.83
N SER A 57 -25.00 -13.98 -7.15
CA SER A 57 -23.68 -13.56 -7.58
C SER A 57 -22.86 -13.43 -6.32
N THR A 58 -22.24 -14.53 -5.90
CA THR A 58 -21.14 -14.50 -4.96
C THR A 58 -20.11 -13.54 -5.53
N THR A 59 -20.14 -12.27 -5.11
CA THR A 59 -19.04 -11.35 -5.37
C THR A 59 -17.92 -11.81 -4.46
N THR A 60 -17.21 -12.85 -4.89
CA THR A 60 -15.90 -13.19 -4.36
C THR A 60 -15.05 -11.94 -4.60
N SER A 61 -14.89 -11.12 -3.57
CA SER A 61 -13.89 -10.06 -3.59
C SER A 61 -12.57 -10.73 -3.97
N ALA A 62 -12.00 -10.35 -5.11
CA ALA A 62 -10.70 -10.86 -5.51
C ALA A 62 -9.72 -10.61 -4.35
N PRO A 63 -8.83 -11.56 -4.03
CA PRO A 63 -7.85 -11.35 -2.99
C PRO A 63 -7.06 -10.07 -3.29
N VAL A 64 -6.94 -9.20 -2.29
CA VAL A 64 -6.13 -7.98 -2.42
C VAL A 64 -4.69 -8.40 -2.66
N SER A 65 -4.13 -7.99 -3.80
CA SER A 65 -2.75 -8.27 -4.18
C SER A 65 -1.80 -7.87 -3.04
N SER A 66 -0.89 -8.77 -2.68
CA SER A 66 0.07 -8.53 -1.59
C SER A 66 0.95 -7.32 -1.89
N MET A 67 1.16 -7.03 -3.18
CA MET A 67 1.91 -5.88 -3.67
C MET A 67 1.20 -4.53 -3.49
N GLN A 68 -0.13 -4.51 -3.40
CA GLN A 68 -0.92 -3.28 -3.24
C GLN A 68 -1.08 -2.86 -1.77
N THR A 69 -0.59 -3.68 -0.84
CA THR A 69 -0.53 -3.31 0.58
C THR A 69 0.53 -2.23 0.81
N SER A 70 0.39 -1.44 1.89
CA SER A 70 1.40 -0.45 2.28
C SER A 70 2.80 -1.06 2.44
N TYR A 71 2.84 -2.31 2.88
CA TYR A 71 4.03 -3.09 3.08
C TYR A 71 4.63 -3.62 1.76
N GLY A 72 3.79 -4.13 0.86
CA GLY A 72 4.22 -4.52 -0.48
C GLY A 72 4.79 -3.36 -1.27
N LEU A 73 4.15 -2.19 -1.18
CA LEU A 73 4.67 -0.95 -1.76
C LEU A 73 6.02 -0.55 -1.14
N ALA A 74 6.21 -0.73 0.17
CA ALA A 74 7.49 -0.46 0.82
C ALA A 74 8.61 -1.35 0.26
N TRP A 75 8.34 -2.62 -0.04
CA TRP A 75 9.30 -3.54 -0.66
C TRP A 75 9.61 -3.20 -2.11
N ILE A 76 8.59 -2.82 -2.87
CA ILE A 76 8.78 -2.30 -4.23
C ILE A 76 9.70 -1.07 -4.18
N VAL A 77 9.41 -0.09 -3.33
CA VAL A 77 10.24 1.12 -3.21
C VAL A 77 11.66 0.80 -2.71
N ALA A 78 11.79 -0.16 -1.80
CA ALA A 78 13.08 -0.60 -1.30
C ALA A 78 13.96 -1.24 -2.38
N ALA A 79 13.36 -2.03 -3.28
CA ALA A 79 14.05 -2.70 -4.38
C ALA A 79 14.31 -1.75 -5.55
N CYS A 80 13.27 -1.06 -6.01
CA CYS A 80 13.28 -0.26 -7.23
C CYS A 80 13.74 1.19 -7.02
N GLY A 81 13.93 1.62 -5.76
CA GLY A 81 14.22 3.02 -5.42
C GLY A 81 13.07 4.00 -5.68
N GLY A 82 11.87 3.49 -6.01
CA GLY A 82 10.68 4.27 -6.34
C GLY A 82 9.49 3.35 -6.65
N ALA A 83 8.31 3.94 -6.89
CA ALA A 83 7.08 3.21 -7.16
C ALA A 83 6.85 2.87 -8.64
N MET A 84 7.85 3.08 -9.51
CA MET A 84 7.72 2.78 -10.94
C MET A 84 7.92 1.29 -11.18
N THR A 85 6.80 0.58 -11.38
CA THR A 85 6.78 -0.85 -11.72
C THR A 85 5.96 -1.10 -12.97
N LEU A 86 6.38 -2.08 -13.76
CA LEU A 86 5.56 -2.73 -14.76
C LEU A 86 4.92 -3.96 -14.13
N GLN A 87 3.63 -4.13 -14.37
CA GLN A 87 2.84 -5.32 -14.04
C GLN A 87 2.21 -5.80 -15.35
N ASP A 88 1.68 -7.02 -15.36
CA ASP A 88 0.95 -7.59 -16.50
C ASP A 88 1.77 -7.66 -17.81
N LEU A 89 3.03 -8.09 -17.71
CA LEU A 89 3.77 -8.54 -18.90
C LEU A 89 3.06 -9.76 -19.52
N PRO A 90 3.13 -9.92 -20.85
CA PRO A 90 2.50 -11.03 -21.56
C PRO A 90 3.01 -12.40 -21.07
N GLU A 91 4.26 -12.46 -20.61
CA GLU A 91 4.82 -13.60 -19.89
C GLU A 91 5.44 -13.09 -18.58
N SER A 92 4.97 -13.63 -17.44
CA SER A 92 5.57 -13.31 -16.14
C SER A 92 6.98 -13.92 -16.07
N PRO A 93 8.01 -13.17 -15.65
CA PRO A 93 9.32 -13.74 -15.33
C PRO A 93 9.28 -14.68 -14.13
N LEU A 94 8.20 -14.63 -13.33
CA LEU A 94 7.98 -15.41 -12.12
C LEU A 94 6.61 -16.12 -12.22
N PRO A 95 6.52 -17.24 -12.97
CA PRO A 95 5.25 -17.86 -13.32
C PRO A 95 4.53 -18.52 -12.14
N ARG A 96 5.24 -18.83 -11.04
CA ARG A 96 4.66 -19.42 -9.83
C ARG A 96 4.32 -18.39 -8.75
N ALA A 97 4.68 -17.13 -8.94
CA ALA A 97 4.32 -16.06 -8.01
C ALA A 97 2.81 -15.78 -8.06
N GLN A 98 2.20 -15.53 -6.89
CA GLN A 98 0.81 -15.06 -6.81
C GLN A 98 0.66 -13.65 -7.39
N ASP A 99 1.63 -12.80 -7.06
CA ASP A 99 1.73 -11.42 -7.50
C ASP A 99 3.18 -11.17 -7.92
N TYR A 100 3.37 -10.39 -8.97
CA TYR A 100 4.70 -9.98 -9.41
C TYR A 100 4.72 -8.54 -9.93
N ALA A 101 5.90 -7.93 -9.88
CA ALA A 101 6.18 -6.61 -10.43
C ALA A 101 7.60 -6.59 -10.99
N VAL A 102 7.80 -5.81 -12.05
CA VAL A 102 9.11 -5.63 -12.67
C VAL A 102 9.50 -4.16 -12.57
N CYS A 103 10.76 -3.88 -12.29
CA CYS A 103 11.29 -2.53 -12.24
C CYS A 103 12.76 -2.49 -12.62
N LEU A 104 13.35 -1.29 -12.57
CA LEU A 104 14.77 -1.10 -12.81
C LEU A 104 15.51 -0.84 -11.49
N ALA A 105 16.65 -1.50 -11.35
CA ALA A 105 17.59 -1.30 -10.27
C ALA A 105 18.10 0.15 -10.25
N PRO A 106 18.09 0.82 -9.08
CA PRO A 106 18.62 2.17 -8.95
C PRO A 106 20.11 2.23 -9.34
N GLY A 107 20.47 3.21 -10.17
CA GLY A 107 21.86 3.49 -10.54
C GLY A 107 22.51 2.55 -11.56
N SER A 108 22.11 1.28 -11.63
CA SER A 108 22.59 0.33 -12.65
C SER A 108 21.65 0.19 -13.85
N GLY A 109 20.34 0.43 -13.67
CA GLY A 109 19.34 0.20 -14.70
C GLY A 109 19.11 -1.28 -15.03
N ALA A 110 19.63 -2.21 -14.21
CA ALA A 110 19.39 -3.64 -14.37
C ALA A 110 17.91 -3.98 -14.18
N SER A 111 17.38 -4.92 -14.97
CA SER A 111 16.03 -5.44 -14.79
C SER A 111 15.92 -6.17 -13.45
N MET A 112 14.84 -5.88 -12.71
CA MET A 112 14.50 -6.53 -11.46
C MET A 112 13.08 -7.08 -11.52
N ALA A 113 12.90 -8.30 -11.02
CA ALA A 113 11.60 -8.91 -10.81
C ALA A 113 11.35 -9.09 -9.30
N ILE A 114 10.17 -8.73 -8.85
CA ILE A 114 9.70 -8.90 -7.48
C ILE A 114 8.54 -9.88 -7.55
N GLY A 115 8.55 -10.91 -6.70
CA GLY A 115 7.49 -11.91 -6.63
C GLY A 115 7.06 -12.18 -5.18
N VAL A 116 5.78 -12.49 -5.01
CA VAL A 116 5.20 -12.92 -3.74
C VAL A 116 4.66 -14.34 -3.88
N TYR A 117 5.03 -15.21 -2.94
CA TYR A 117 4.71 -16.63 -2.94
C TYR A 117 4.07 -17.05 -1.62
N ASP A 118 3.24 -18.10 -1.67
CA ASP A 118 2.59 -18.68 -0.49
C ASP A 118 3.51 -19.62 0.27
N ASP A 119 4.45 -20.24 -0.45
CA ASP A 119 5.37 -21.21 0.07
C ASP A 119 6.75 -21.07 -0.58
N SER A 120 7.76 -21.60 0.11
CA SER A 120 9.15 -21.52 -0.34
C SER A 120 9.45 -22.40 -1.56
N ALA A 121 8.71 -23.49 -1.77
CA ALA A 121 8.99 -24.43 -2.87
C ALA A 121 8.66 -23.80 -4.23
N ALA A 122 7.55 -23.06 -4.31
CA ALA A 122 7.19 -22.30 -5.50
C ALA A 122 8.23 -21.23 -5.85
N LEU A 123 8.74 -20.52 -4.84
CA LEU A 123 9.81 -19.53 -5.00
C LEU A 123 11.11 -20.19 -5.48
N GLU A 124 11.55 -21.26 -4.80
CA GLU A 124 12.79 -21.96 -5.12
C GLU A 124 12.76 -22.52 -6.55
N ALA A 125 11.63 -23.06 -6.97
CA ALA A 125 11.47 -23.57 -8.32
C ALA A 125 11.56 -22.46 -9.39
N ASP A 126 11.01 -21.24 -9.13
CA ASP A 126 11.18 -20.09 -10.04
C ASP A 126 12.64 -19.65 -10.15
N VAL A 127 13.39 -19.68 -9.05
CA VAL A 127 14.82 -19.40 -9.05
C VAL A 127 15.61 -20.47 -9.81
N GLU A 128 15.28 -21.76 -9.64
CA GLU A 128 15.95 -22.87 -10.32
C GLU A 128 15.70 -22.89 -11.83
N ASP A 129 14.48 -22.55 -12.27
CA ASP A 129 14.12 -22.51 -13.69
C ASP A 129 14.72 -21.30 -14.43
N MET A 130 15.33 -20.37 -13.71
CA MET A 130 15.92 -19.13 -14.23
C MET A 130 17.16 -19.44 -15.10
N ARG A 131 17.05 -19.20 -16.40
CA ARG A 131 18.12 -19.52 -17.38
C ARG A 131 19.14 -18.40 -17.61
N ILE A 132 18.92 -17.25 -16.98
CA ILE A 132 19.78 -16.07 -17.11
C ILE A 132 20.67 -15.93 -15.86
N PRO A 133 21.88 -15.36 -15.98
CA PRO A 133 22.65 -14.95 -14.82
C PRO A 133 21.81 -14.03 -13.95
N HIS A 134 21.73 -14.34 -12.67
CA HIS A 134 20.90 -13.59 -11.74
C HIS A 134 21.47 -13.63 -10.32
N ARG A 135 21.09 -12.64 -9.53
CA ARG A 135 21.21 -12.62 -8.08
C ARG A 135 19.85 -12.37 -7.49
N TYR A 136 19.63 -12.82 -6.26
CA TYR A 136 18.32 -12.65 -5.66
C TYR A 136 18.39 -12.45 -4.15
N ALA A 137 17.33 -11.85 -3.61
CA ALA A 137 17.16 -11.64 -2.20
C ALA A 137 15.80 -12.18 -1.78
N THR A 138 15.75 -12.89 -0.64
CA THR A 138 14.50 -13.46 -0.13
C THR A 138 14.17 -12.97 1.26
N ARG A 139 12.87 -12.92 1.56
CA ARG A 139 12.36 -12.58 2.89
C ARG A 139 11.06 -13.32 3.13
N VAL A 140 10.82 -13.71 4.38
CA VAL A 140 9.50 -14.15 4.82
C VAL A 140 8.94 -13.04 5.69
N ASP A 141 7.70 -12.62 5.42
CA ASP A 141 7.04 -11.60 6.23
C ASP A 141 6.20 -12.18 7.37
N ASP A 142 5.62 -11.28 8.16
CA ASP A 142 4.78 -11.64 9.32
C ASP A 142 3.48 -12.34 8.93
N ALA A 143 3.06 -12.24 7.66
CA ALA A 143 1.91 -12.95 7.10
C ALA A 143 2.32 -14.31 6.49
N ASN A 144 3.57 -14.74 6.71
CA ASN A 144 4.16 -15.95 6.15
C ASN A 144 4.17 -15.98 4.61
N LYS A 145 4.19 -14.81 3.97
CA LYS A 145 4.41 -14.70 2.52
C LYS A 145 5.91 -14.67 2.25
N HIS A 146 6.28 -15.36 1.18
CA HIS A 146 7.66 -15.46 0.73
C HIS A 146 7.90 -14.43 -0.38
N TRP A 147 8.76 -13.46 -0.10
CA TRP A 147 9.16 -12.41 -1.01
C TRP A 147 10.44 -12.79 -1.73
N LEU A 148 10.46 -12.62 -3.05
CA LEU A 148 11.62 -12.73 -3.90
C LEU A 148 11.88 -11.37 -4.56
N VAL A 149 13.12 -10.89 -4.51
CA VAL A 149 13.60 -9.82 -5.37
C VAL A 149 14.78 -10.35 -6.16
N LEU A 150 14.60 -10.47 -7.47
CA LEU A 150 15.59 -10.99 -8.40
C LEU A 150 16.12 -9.84 -9.25
N VAL A 151 17.43 -9.79 -9.45
CA VAL A 151 18.09 -8.87 -10.38
C VAL A 151 18.85 -9.67 -11.43
N GLU A 152 18.71 -9.25 -12.69
CA GLU A 152 19.44 -9.86 -13.79
C GLU A 152 20.93 -9.44 -13.75
N GLY A 153 21.82 -10.40 -13.98
CA GLY A 153 23.27 -10.24 -13.98
C GLY A 153 23.98 -10.88 -12.78
N ASP A 154 25.31 -10.80 -12.77
CA ASP A 154 26.15 -11.49 -11.77
C ASP A 154 26.33 -10.70 -10.46
N SER A 155 25.99 -9.41 -10.47
CA SER A 155 26.23 -8.50 -9.36
C SER A 155 25.04 -8.45 -8.40
N ALA A 156 25.31 -8.74 -7.13
CA ALA A 156 24.34 -8.58 -6.06
C ALA A 156 24.29 -7.16 -5.49
N ALA A 157 25.09 -6.22 -6.01
CA ALA A 157 25.17 -4.84 -5.51
C ALA A 157 23.80 -4.14 -5.46
N PRO A 158 22.92 -4.28 -6.47
CA PRO A 158 21.59 -3.68 -6.42
C PRO A 158 20.68 -4.20 -5.30
N LEU A 159 20.97 -5.39 -4.76
CA LEU A 159 20.18 -6.03 -3.70
C LEU A 159 20.69 -5.71 -2.30
N GLN A 160 21.91 -5.20 -2.16
CA GLN A 160 22.51 -4.89 -0.86
C GLN A 160 21.64 -3.95 0.00
N PRO A 161 20.97 -2.91 -0.53
CA PRO A 161 20.09 -2.06 0.26
C PRO A 161 18.92 -2.81 0.91
N LEU A 162 18.53 -3.98 0.39
CA LEU A 162 17.42 -4.77 0.95
C LEU A 162 17.79 -5.47 2.26
N GLN A 163 19.09 -5.65 2.54
CA GLN A 163 19.55 -6.30 3.77
C GLN A 163 19.10 -5.55 5.04
N ARG A 164 18.93 -4.22 4.96
CA ARG A 164 18.40 -3.42 6.09
C ARG A 164 16.93 -3.69 6.42
N TYR A 165 16.25 -4.43 5.55
CA TYR A 165 14.86 -4.87 5.68
C TYR A 165 14.77 -6.39 5.86
N ASP A 166 15.84 -7.03 6.34
CA ASP A 166 15.93 -8.46 6.62
C ASP A 166 15.82 -9.37 5.40
N PHE A 167 16.01 -8.83 4.18
CA PHE A 167 16.19 -9.67 3.00
C PHE A 167 17.57 -10.35 3.01
N ARG A 168 17.57 -11.65 2.74
CA ARG A 168 18.78 -12.47 2.61
C ARG A 168 19.22 -12.52 1.16
N VAL A 169 20.35 -11.89 0.84
CA VAL A 169 20.92 -11.84 -0.51
C VAL A 169 21.73 -13.09 -0.83
N ARG A 170 21.58 -13.65 -2.03
CA ARG A 170 22.24 -14.85 -2.56
C ARG A 170 22.76 -14.61 -3.99
#